data_AF-A0A2D7BUN8-F1
#
_entry.id   AF-A0A2D7BUN8-F1
#
_cell.length_a   1.000
_cell.length_b   1.000
_cell.length_c   1.000
_cell.angle_alpha   90.00
_cell.angle_beta   90.00
_cell.angle_gamma   90.00
#
_symmetry.space_group_name_H-M   'P 1'
#
loop_
_entity.id
_entity.type
_entity.pdbx_description
1 polymer ?
#
loop_
_entity_poly.entity_id
_entity_poly.type
_entity_poly.pdbx_seq_one_letter_code
_entity_poly.pdbx_strand_id
1 'polypeptide(L)'
;MDSKLEKALDFSNFRQTLYNQQQTLFSKVEDLKLLTYRDRLIRTTEQLIALTKTMIDLEYSEFVVDDVNGNPVKIDDPNDFLENIVYTYANAKNEHFQGYEKIRKARGIRSLVNIQ
;
A
#
# COMPACT_ATOMS: atom_id res chain seq x y z
N MET A 1 -17.38 40.68 -1.53
CA MET A 1 -17.60 39.25 -1.27
C MET A 1 -17.79 39.08 0.22
N ASP A 2 -18.82 38.37 0.66
CA ASP A 2 -19.09 38.16 2.09
C ASP A 2 -18.04 37.21 2.68
N SER A 3 -17.35 37.63 3.74
CA SER A 3 -16.30 36.85 4.44
C SER A 3 -16.72 35.42 4.82
N LYS A 4 -18.02 35.16 4.97
CA LYS A 4 -18.57 33.81 5.20
C LYS A 4 -18.44 32.91 3.98
N LEU A 5 -18.68 33.44 2.77
CA LEU A 5 -18.53 32.70 1.52
C LEU A 5 -17.07 32.33 1.26
N GLU A 6 -16.15 33.25 1.53
CA GLU A 6 -14.70 33.02 1.35
C GLU A 6 -14.19 31.90 2.28
N LYS A 7 -14.55 31.94 3.57
CA LYS A 7 -14.23 30.87 4.54
C LYS A 7 -14.83 29.52 4.15
N ALA A 8 -16.06 29.52 3.63
CA ALA A 8 -16.72 28.29 3.18
C ALA A 8 -15.99 27.70 1.96
N LEU A 9 -15.54 28.55 1.04
CA LEU A 9 -14.77 28.14 -0.14
C LEU A 9 -13.41 27.54 0.26
N ASP A 10 -12.67 28.20 1.15
CA ASP A 10 -11.39 27.70 1.66
C ASP A 10 -11.52 26.34 2.36
N PHE A 11 -12.57 26.18 3.16
CA PHE A 11 -12.85 24.91 3.83
C PHE A 11 -13.21 23.80 2.83
N SER A 12 -13.97 24.12 1.77
CA SER A 12 -14.28 23.18 0.70
C SER A 12 -13.01 22.71 -0.02
N ASN A 13 -12.15 23.66 -0.41
CA ASN A 13 -10.87 23.37 -1.07
C ASN A 13 -9.94 22.53 -0.18
N PHE A 14 -9.89 22.82 1.12
CA PHE A 14 -9.14 22.03 2.09
C PHE A 14 -9.60 20.57 2.13
N ARG A 15 -10.92 20.32 2.22
CA ARG A 15 -11.46 18.95 2.26
C ARG A 15 -11.20 18.19 0.97
N GLN A 16 -11.36 18.84 -0.18
CA GLN A 16 -11.06 18.21 -1.47
C GLN A 16 -9.58 17.83 -1.56
N THR A 17 -8.69 18.73 -1.16
CA THR A 17 -7.25 18.46 -1.15
C THR A 17 -6.91 17.31 -0.20
N LEU A 18 -7.50 17.30 1.00
CA LEU A 18 -7.31 16.24 1.99
C LEU A 18 -7.72 14.87 1.44
N TYR A 19 -8.89 14.79 0.81
CA TYR A 19 -9.38 13.57 0.18
C TYR A 19 -8.43 13.09 -0.93
N ASN A 20 -8.00 13.99 -1.81
CA ASN A 20 -7.07 13.65 -2.90
C ASN A 20 -5.73 13.11 -2.36
N GLN A 21 -5.20 13.69 -1.27
CA GLN A 21 -3.97 13.21 -0.63
C GLN A 21 -4.15 11.82 -0.03
N GLN A 22 -5.30 11.52 0.58
CA GLN A 22 -5.61 10.19 1.10
C GLN A 22 -5.70 9.15 -0.03
N GLN A 23 -6.35 9.48 -1.14
CA GLN A 23 -6.43 8.60 -2.32
C GLN A 23 -5.05 8.35 -2.94
N THR A 24 -4.24 9.41 -3.05
CA THR A 24 -2.87 9.31 -3.58
C THR A 24 -2.01 8.38 -2.71
N LEU A 25 -2.07 8.55 -1.39
CA LEU A 25 -1.38 7.68 -0.44
C LEU A 25 -1.85 6.23 -0.58
N PHE A 26 -3.17 6.02 -0.67
CA PHE A 26 -3.74 4.68 -0.83
C PHE A 26 -3.23 3.98 -2.10
N SER A 27 -3.29 4.65 -3.25
CA SER A 27 -2.77 4.11 -4.51
C SER A 27 -1.28 3.78 -4.41
N LYS A 28 -0.46 4.69 -3.86
CA LYS A 28 0.98 4.47 -3.64
C LYS A 28 1.24 3.21 -2.81
N VAL A 29 0.48 3.02 -1.73
CA VAL A 29 0.64 1.86 -0.84
C VAL A 29 0.22 0.57 -1.52
N GLU A 30 -0.86 0.58 -2.31
CA GLU A 30 -1.28 -0.60 -3.07
C GLU A 30 -0.27 -0.99 -4.17
N ASP A 31 0.42 -0.02 -4.76
CA ASP A 31 1.51 -0.26 -5.70
C ASP A 31 2.75 -0.84 -5.00
N LEU A 32 3.11 -0.30 -3.83
CA LEU A 32 4.24 -0.80 -3.02
C LEU A 32 4.02 -2.22 -2.48
N LYS A 33 2.77 -2.69 -2.43
CA LYS A 33 2.46 -4.08 -2.07
C LYS A 33 2.70 -5.05 -3.22
N LEU A 34 3.02 -4.60 -4.43
CA LEU A 34 3.29 -5.48 -5.57
C LEU A 34 4.74 -5.95 -5.56
N LEU A 35 4.94 -7.28 -5.52
CA LEU A 35 6.23 -7.92 -5.70
C LEU A 35 6.34 -8.42 -7.14
N THR A 36 7.45 -8.12 -7.81
CA THR A 36 7.80 -8.78 -9.08
C THR A 36 8.50 -10.09 -8.78
N TYR A 37 7.88 -11.20 -9.18
CA TYR A 37 8.43 -12.55 -9.06
C TYR A 37 8.34 -13.23 -10.43
N ARG A 38 9.49 -13.53 -11.05
CA ARG A 38 9.58 -14.20 -12.37
C ARG A 38 8.68 -13.58 -13.44
N ASP A 39 8.81 -12.27 -13.63
CA ASP A 39 8.02 -11.47 -14.58
C ASP A 39 6.50 -11.47 -14.31
N ARG A 40 6.07 -11.91 -13.12
CA ARG A 40 4.70 -11.83 -12.62
C ARG A 40 4.61 -10.83 -11.47
N LEU A 41 3.47 -10.16 -11.36
CA LEU A 41 3.18 -9.28 -10.24
C LEU A 41 2.31 -10.02 -9.24
N ILE A 42 2.78 -10.15 -8.02
CA ILE A 42 2.06 -10.77 -6.92
C ILE A 42 1.73 -9.70 -5.88
N ARG A 43 0.46 -9.64 -5.46
CA ARG A 43 0.04 -8.74 -4.39
C ARG A 43 0.41 -9.33 -3.04
N THR A 44 1.28 -8.66 -2.30
CA THR A 44 1.63 -9.05 -0.94
C THR A 44 0.51 -8.72 0.03
N THR A 45 0.10 -9.72 0.81
CA THR A 45 -0.96 -9.62 1.81
C THR A 45 -0.59 -10.43 3.05
N GLU A 46 -1.24 -10.12 4.16
CA GLU A 46 -1.12 -10.88 5.40
C GLU A 46 -1.50 -12.36 5.18
N GLN A 47 -2.50 -12.60 4.33
CA GLN A 47 -2.95 -13.94 3.95
C GLN A 47 -1.89 -14.70 3.15
N LEU A 48 -1.23 -14.06 2.18
CA LEU A 48 -0.15 -14.66 1.41
C LEU A 48 1.07 -14.98 2.29
N ILE A 49 1.40 -14.08 3.22
CA ILE A 49 2.46 -14.31 4.21
C ILE A 49 2.13 -15.53 5.07
N ALA A 50 0.92 -15.59 5.62
CA ALA A 50 0.47 -16.71 6.45
C ALA A 50 0.41 -18.03 5.67
N LEU A 51 -0.07 -18.00 4.43
CA LEU A 51 -0.08 -19.16 3.54
C LEU A 51 1.35 -19.66 3.28
N THR A 52 2.26 -18.77 2.87
CA THR A 52 3.65 -19.13 2.58
C THR A 52 4.35 -19.71 3.81
N LYS A 53 4.13 -19.10 4.99
CA LYS A 53 4.65 -19.63 6.25
C LYS A 53 4.09 -21.02 6.56
N THR A 54 2.80 -21.24 6.32
CA THR A 54 2.17 -22.56 6.48
C THR A 54 2.78 -23.59 5.53
N MET A 55 3.04 -23.24 4.27
CA MET A 55 3.68 -24.14 3.30
C MET A 55 5.08 -24.55 3.75
N ILE A 56 5.87 -23.62 4.29
CA ILE A 56 7.19 -23.90 4.86
C ILE A 56 7.07 -24.83 6.08
N ASP A 57 6.14 -24.54 6.99
CA ASP A 57 5.94 -25.32 8.22
C ASP A 57 5.47 -26.76 7.93
N LEU A 58 4.82 -26.97 6.79
CA LEU A 58 4.42 -28.29 6.27
C LEU A 58 5.47 -28.93 5.36
N GLU A 59 6.68 -28.36 5.28
CA GLU A 59 7.82 -28.87 4.51
C GLU A 59 7.57 -28.98 2.99
N TYR A 60 6.65 -28.17 2.44
CA TYR A 60 6.51 -28.06 0.98
C TYR A 60 7.74 -27.36 0.40
N SER A 61 8.40 -27.99 -0.57
CA SER A 61 9.50 -27.38 -1.33
C SER A 61 9.01 -26.42 -2.40
N GLU A 62 7.75 -26.53 -2.83
CA GLU A 62 7.14 -25.69 -3.85
C GLU A 62 5.61 -25.62 -3.68
N PHE A 63 5.00 -24.54 -4.16
CA PHE A 63 3.54 -24.39 -4.20
C PHE A 63 3.12 -23.39 -5.29
N VAL A 64 1.81 -23.26 -5.52
CA VAL A 64 1.23 -22.37 -6.53
C VAL A 64 0.36 -21.31 -5.87
N VAL A 65 0.48 -20.08 -6.35
CA VAL A 65 -0.38 -18.93 -6.02
C VAL A 65 -0.83 -18.24 -7.30
N ASP A 66 -1.79 -17.32 -7.20
CA ASP A 66 -2.21 -16.53 -8.34
C ASP A 66 -1.51 -15.16 -8.37
N ASP A 67 -1.16 -14.70 -9.58
CA ASP A 67 -0.73 -13.32 -9.81
C ASP A 67 -1.93 -12.34 -9.74
N VAL A 68 -1.66 -11.04 -9.86
CA VAL A 68 -2.72 -10.00 -9.85
C VAL A 68 -3.77 -10.13 -10.94
N ASN A 69 -3.52 -10.92 -11.99
CA ASN A 69 -4.44 -11.18 -13.09
C ASN A 69 -5.11 -12.56 -12.98
N GLY A 70 -4.89 -13.30 -11.89
CA GLY A 70 -5.44 -14.64 -11.70
C GLY A 70 -4.70 -15.74 -12.47
N ASN A 71 -3.48 -15.49 -12.95
CA ASN A 71 -2.67 -16.54 -13.56
C ASN A 71 -1.88 -17.30 -12.49
N PRO A 72 -1.78 -18.64 -12.60
CA PRO A 72 -1.01 -19.42 -11.65
C PRO A 72 0.49 -19.13 -11.76
N VAL A 73 1.16 -19.02 -10.62
CA VAL A 73 2.59 -18.79 -10.46
C VAL A 73 3.15 -19.82 -9.50
N LYS A 74 4.16 -20.56 -9.98
CA LYS A 74 4.86 -21.55 -9.18
C LYS A 74 5.98 -20.88 -8.37
N ILE A 75 5.95 -21.10 -7.06
CA ILE A 75 6.95 -20.69 -6.09
C ILE A 75 7.87 -21.88 -5.82
N ASP A 76 9.14 -21.79 -6.24
CA ASP A 76 10.12 -22.90 -6.11
C ASP A 76 11.03 -22.79 -4.87
N ASP A 77 11.08 -21.61 -4.23
CA ASP A 77 11.79 -21.41 -2.96
C ASP A 77 10.87 -20.65 -1.99
N PRO A 78 10.13 -21.37 -1.15
CA PRO A 78 9.21 -20.76 -0.19
C PRO A 78 9.91 -19.85 0.83
N ASN A 79 11.16 -20.12 1.21
CA ASN A 79 11.87 -19.33 2.22
C ASN A 79 12.29 -17.96 1.65
N ASP A 80 12.93 -17.96 0.47
CA ASP A 80 13.26 -16.72 -0.24
C ASP A 80 11.98 -15.93 -0.58
N PHE A 81 10.94 -16.63 -1.02
CA PHE A 81 9.67 -15.99 -1.32
C PHE A 81 9.05 -15.33 -0.08
N LEU A 82 9.06 -16.00 1.08
CA LEU A 82 8.56 -15.46 2.35
C LEU A 82 9.31 -14.19 2.75
N GLU A 83 10.63 -14.19 2.69
CA GLU A 83 11.45 -13.02 3.02
C GLU A 83 11.06 -11.81 2.15
N ASN A 84 10.95 -12.02 0.84
CA ASN A 84 10.61 -10.98 -0.12
C ASN A 84 9.19 -10.42 0.09
N ILE A 85 8.17 -11.26 0.30
CA ILE A 85 6.80 -10.78 0.51
C ILE A 85 6.65 -10.08 1.86
N VAL A 86 7.34 -10.54 2.91
CA VAL A 86 7.33 -9.90 4.24
C VAL A 86 7.99 -8.53 4.16
N TYR A 87 9.16 -8.43 3.53
CA TYR A 87 9.86 -7.15 3.34
C TYR A 87 9.00 -6.15 2.56
N THR A 88 8.46 -6.57 1.42
CA THR A 88 7.60 -5.74 0.55
C THR A 88 6.38 -5.23 1.30
N TYR A 89 5.67 -6.14 1.99
CA TYR A 89 4.49 -5.79 2.78
C TYR A 89 4.82 -4.83 3.92
N ALA A 90 5.87 -5.12 4.70
CA ALA A 90 6.27 -4.28 5.83
C ALA A 90 6.66 -2.87 5.39
N ASN A 91 7.39 -2.74 4.28
CA ASN A 91 7.74 -1.44 3.71
C ASN A 91 6.50 -0.65 3.29
N ALA A 92 5.56 -1.29 2.59
CA ALA A 92 4.30 -0.65 2.20
C ALA A 92 3.49 -0.17 3.41
N LYS A 93 3.44 -0.97 4.49
CA LYS A 93 2.74 -0.58 5.73
C LYS A 93 3.43 0.55 6.48
N ASN A 94 4.77 0.56 6.51
CA ASN A 94 5.53 1.66 7.09
C ASN A 94 5.30 2.96 6.32
N GLU A 95 5.33 2.91 4.99
CA GLU A 95 5.03 4.07 4.13
C GLU A 95 3.60 4.57 4.36
N HIS A 96 2.64 3.65 4.45
CA HIS A 96 1.25 3.99 4.76
C HIS A 96 1.16 4.74 6.10
N PHE A 97 1.78 4.21 7.16
CA PHE A 97 1.74 4.83 8.48
C PHE A 97 2.38 6.22 8.50
N GLN A 98 3.56 6.36 7.88
CA GLN A 98 4.25 7.65 7.79
C GLN A 98 3.43 8.69 7.02
N GLY A 99 2.90 8.31 5.84
CA GLY A 99 2.05 9.17 5.03
C GLY A 99 0.76 9.57 5.77
N TYR A 100 0.12 8.62 6.45
CA TYR A 100 -1.07 8.87 7.25
C TYR A 100 -0.80 9.89 8.35
N GLU A 101 0.31 9.75 9.08
CA GLU A 101 0.70 10.70 10.13
C GLU A 101 0.98 12.10 9.59
N LYS A 102 1.60 12.23 8.41
CA LYS A 102 1.79 13.53 7.73
C LYS A 102 0.44 14.18 7.41
N ILE A 103 -0.48 13.44 6.78
CA ILE A 103 -1.82 13.93 6.42
C ILE A 103 -2.62 14.32 7.66
N ARG A 104 -2.60 13.50 8.71
CA ARG A 104 -3.34 13.74 9.96
C ARG A 104 -2.91 15.03 10.67
N LYS A 105 -1.63 15.38 10.59
CA LYS A 105 -1.05 16.58 11.21
C LYS A 105 -1.29 17.85 10.41
N ALA A 106 -1.64 17.76 9.13
CA ALA A 106 -1.87 18.93 8.29
C ALA A 106 -3.07 19.75 8.78
N ARG A 107 -2.93 21.08 8.78
CA ARG A 107 -3.94 22.04 9.28
C ARG A 107 -4.33 23.11 8.26
N GLY A 108 -3.81 23.05 7.04
CA GLY A 108 -4.19 23.94 5.95
C GLY A 108 -3.79 23.41 4.57
N ILE A 109 -4.31 24.04 3.52
CA ILE A 109 -4.13 23.60 2.12
C ILE A 109 -2.64 23.52 1.76
N ARG A 110 -1.86 24.58 2.08
CA ARG A 110 -0.41 24.60 1.79
C ARG A 110 0.34 23.45 2.44
N SER A 111 -0.02 23.07 3.66
CA SER A 111 0.61 21.93 4.35
C SER A 111 0.23 20.58 3.73
N LEU A 112 -0.93 20.47 3.07
CA LEU A 112 -1.36 19.25 2.39
C LEU A 112 -0.73 19.10 1.01
N VAL A 113 -0.59 20.20 0.26
CA VAL A 113 0.00 20.18 -1.09
C VAL A 113 1.49 19.86 -1.05
N ASN A 114 2.18 20.17 0.04
CA ASN A 114 3.61 19.91 0.22
C ASN A 114 3.92 18.52 0.82
N ILE A 115 2.92 17.65 0.97
CA ILE A 115 3.16 16.26 1.40
C ILE A 115 3.69 15.50 0.18
N GLN A 116 5.02 15.42 0.07
CA GLN A 116 5.73 14.45 -0.77
C GLN A 116 6.27 13.30 0.08
#